data_AF-A0A4Q2XZW8-F1
#
_entry.id   AF-A0A4Q2XZW8-F1
#
_cell.length_a   1.000
_cell.length_b   1.000
_cell.length_c   1.000
_cell.angle_alpha   90.00
_cell.angle_beta   90.00
_cell.angle_gamma   90.00
#
_symmetry.space_group_name_H-M   'P 1'
#
loop_
_entity.id
_entity.type
_entity.pdbx_description
1 polymer ?
#
loop_
_entity_poly.entity_id
_entity_poly.type
_entity_poly.pdbx_seq_one_letter_code
_entity_poly.pdbx_strand_id
1 'polypeptide(L)'
;MAERDAGPLTFSQHALDAIEERKMDIDWILRTIEAPDWTAEDLKPGRTRYFRGIPEFGNRILRVVCFEDRHERRIITIFFDRNARRPR
;
A
#
# COMPACT_ATOMS: atom_id res chain seq x y z
N MET A 1 -24.21 14.13 4.26
CA MET A 1 -24.18 12.81 3.57
C MET A 1 -22.80 12.23 3.83
N ALA A 2 -22.77 11.09 4.54
CA ALA A 2 -21.61 10.29 4.98
C ALA A 2 -20.21 10.92 4.82
N GLU A 3 -19.78 11.64 5.85
CA GLU A 3 -18.36 11.78 6.18
C GLU A 3 -17.85 10.36 6.46
N ARG A 4 -17.19 9.76 5.47
CA ARG A 4 -16.53 8.48 5.69
C ARG A 4 -15.37 8.78 6.63
N ASP A 5 -15.56 8.47 7.90
CA ASP A 5 -14.53 8.43 8.92
C ASP A 5 -13.53 7.31 8.56
N ALA A 6 -12.79 7.54 7.48
CA ALA A 6 -11.47 6.99 7.34
C ALA A 6 -10.59 8.00 8.08
N GLY A 7 -10.25 7.69 9.33
CA GLY A 7 -9.27 8.48 10.09
C GLY A 7 -8.05 8.83 9.23
N PRO A 8 -7.32 9.92 9.57
CA PRO A 8 -6.34 10.53 8.69
C PRO A 8 -5.31 9.51 8.18
N LEU A 9 -5.37 9.22 6.88
CA LEU A 9 -4.48 8.27 6.23
C LEU A 9 -3.10 8.92 6.14
N THR A 10 -2.21 8.54 7.07
CA THR A 10 -0.94 9.22 7.26
C THR A 10 0.18 8.46 6.56
N PHE A 11 0.92 9.15 5.69
CA PHE A 11 2.11 8.59 5.06
C PHE A 11 3.31 8.77 5.97
N SER A 12 4.05 7.69 6.23
CA SER A 12 5.35 7.82 6.90
C SER A 12 6.36 8.45 5.96
N GLN A 13 7.41 9.09 6.50
CA GLN A 13 8.48 9.68 5.68
C GLN A 13 9.06 8.67 4.69
N HIS A 14 9.23 7.39 5.08
CA HIS A 14 9.67 6.32 4.19
C HIS A 14 8.72 6.06 3.00
N ALA A 15 7.41 6.24 3.18
CA ALA A 15 6.46 6.08 2.10
C ALA A 15 6.54 7.24 1.11
N LEU A 16 6.65 8.48 1.61
CA LEU A 16 6.82 9.68 0.78
C LEU A 16 8.14 9.64 -0.01
N ASP A 17 9.23 9.29 0.68
CA ASP A 17 10.55 9.15 0.07
C ASP A 17 10.53 8.09 -1.05
N ALA A 18 9.90 6.93 -0.83
CA ALA A 18 9.76 5.92 -1.86
C ALA A 18 8.88 6.37 -3.05
N ILE A 19 7.89 7.23 -2.82
CA ILE A 19 7.07 7.84 -3.87
C ILE A 19 7.93 8.76 -4.73
N GLU A 20 8.68 9.66 -4.11
CA GLU A 20 9.53 10.62 -4.81
C GLU A 20 10.71 9.94 -5.53
N GLU A 21 11.46 9.08 -4.82
CA GLU A 21 12.63 8.38 -5.36
C GLU A 21 12.29 7.50 -6.57
N ARG A 22 11.11 6.86 -6.54
CA ARG A 22 10.69 5.94 -7.61
C ARG A 22 9.69 6.57 -8.57
N LYS A 23 9.39 7.86 -8.42
CA LYS A 23 8.35 8.60 -9.18
C LYS A 23 7.06 7.79 -9.28
N MET A 24 6.61 7.29 -8.14
CA MET A 24 5.43 6.45 -8.05
C MET A 24 4.18 7.31 -8.10
N ASP A 25 3.17 6.85 -8.83
CA ASP A 25 1.89 7.54 -8.85
C ASP A 25 1.12 7.28 -7.55
N ILE A 26 0.65 8.35 -6.91
CA ILE A 26 -0.21 8.25 -5.71
C ILE A 26 -1.50 7.50 -6.06
N ASP A 27 -1.98 7.65 -7.30
CA ASP A 27 -3.14 6.91 -7.81
C ASP A 27 -2.94 5.39 -7.69
N TRP A 28 -1.74 4.87 -7.95
CA TRP A 28 -1.45 3.45 -7.78
C TRP A 28 -1.53 3.01 -6.32
N ILE A 29 -1.15 3.87 -5.39
CA ILE A 29 -1.20 3.59 -3.94
C ILE A 29 -2.65 3.53 -3.50
N LEU A 30 -3.45 4.55 -3.83
CA LEU A 30 -4.88 4.61 -3.54
C LEU A 30 -5.61 3.40 -4.12
N ARG A 31 -5.38 3.12 -5.40
CA ARG A 31 -5.87 1.91 -6.07
C ARG A 31 -5.47 0.62 -5.34
N THR A 32 -4.23 0.52 -4.86
CA THR A 32 -3.77 -0.67 -4.13
C THR A 32 -4.49 -0.85 -2.79
N ILE A 33 -4.86 0.24 -2.13
CA ILE A 33 -5.66 0.20 -0.89
C ILE A 33 -7.14 -0.09 -1.20
N GLU A 34 -7.72 0.52 -2.23
CA GLU A 34 -9.14 0.36 -2.58
C GLU A 34 -9.44 -0.99 -3.25
N ALA A 35 -8.54 -1.46 -4.10
CA ALA A 35 -8.68 -2.71 -4.85
C ALA A 35 -7.32 -3.43 -4.95
N PRO A 36 -6.83 -4.02 -3.84
CA PRO A 36 -5.66 -4.89 -3.86
C PRO A 36 -5.92 -6.14 -4.70
N ASP A 37 -4.89 -6.65 -5.35
CA ASP A 37 -4.93 -7.95 -6.06
C ASP A 37 -4.95 -9.09 -5.04
N TRP A 38 -4.15 -8.97 -3.98
CA TRP A 38 -4.28 -9.78 -2.78
C TRP A 38 -3.79 -9.00 -1.55
N THR A 39 -4.31 -9.37 -0.39
CA THR A 39 -3.83 -8.88 0.90
C THR A 39 -3.19 -10.02 1.67
N ALA A 40 -2.17 -9.71 2.45
CA ALA A 40 -1.59 -10.63 3.41
C ALA A 40 -1.49 -9.95 4.76
N GLU A 41 -1.90 -10.67 5.79
CA GLU A 41 -1.72 -10.26 7.17
C GLU A 41 -0.22 -10.29 7.49
N ASP A 42 0.30 -9.26 8.15
CA ASP A 42 1.67 -9.29 8.64
C ASP A 42 1.76 -10.24 9.85
N LEU A 43 2.96 -10.74 10.15
CA LEU A 43 3.22 -11.49 11.38
C LEU A 43 2.98 -10.61 12.63
N LYS A 44 3.02 -9.29 12.46
CA LYS A 44 2.71 -8.33 13.52
C LYS A 44 1.22 -7.92 13.47
N PRO A 45 0.52 -7.94 14.62
CA PRO A 45 -0.87 -7.49 14.69
C PRO A 45 -0.99 -6.01 14.29
N GLY A 46 -2.10 -5.67 13.63
CA GLY A 46 -2.39 -4.30 13.17
C GLY A 46 -1.69 -3.89 11.87
N ARG A 47 -1.02 -4.80 11.16
CA ARG A 47 -0.38 -4.50 9.87
C ARG A 47 -0.95 -5.37 8.77
N THR A 48 -1.41 -4.71 7.71
CA THR A 48 -1.92 -5.36 6.51
C THR A 48 -1.04 -4.99 5.33
N ARG A 49 -0.63 -6.03 4.60
CA ARG A 49 0.19 -5.91 3.40
C ARG A 49 -0.73 -6.04 2.19
N TYR A 50 -0.87 -4.96 1.46
CA TYR A 50 -1.62 -4.91 0.21
C TYR A 50 -0.66 -5.11 -0.94
N PHE A 51 -1.01 -6.00 -1.84
CA PHE A 51 -0.23 -6.27 -3.03
C PHE A 51 -1.10 -6.04 -4.26
N ARG A 52 -0.55 -5.34 -5.24
CA ARG A 52 -1.25 -5.10 -6.50
C ARG A 52 -0.28 -5.18 -7.65
N GLY A 53 -0.63 -5.92 -8.69
CA GLY A 53 0.09 -5.86 -9.95
C GLY A 53 -0.21 -4.54 -10.67
N ILE A 54 0.84 -3.78 -10.99
CA ILE A 54 0.78 -2.59 -11.83
C ILE A 54 1.30 -2.98 -13.22
N PRO A 55 0.42 -3.44 -14.14
CA PRO A 55 0.81 -3.76 -15.51
C PRO A 55 1.39 -2.54 -16.24
N GLU A 56 0.88 -1.34 -15.92
CA GLU A 56 1.31 -0.04 -16.46
C GLU A 56 2.79 0.26 -16.20
N PHE A 57 3.38 -0.34 -15.16
CA PHE A 57 4.78 -0.15 -14.76
C PHE A 57 5.61 -1.42 -14.99
N GLY A 58 5.35 -2.11 -16.10
CA GLY A 58 6.09 -3.33 -16.49
C GLY A 58 5.67 -4.57 -15.70
N ASN A 59 4.38 -4.67 -15.35
CA ASN A 59 3.82 -5.78 -14.58
C ASN A 59 4.53 -6.01 -13.22
N ARG A 60 4.93 -4.92 -12.59
CA ARG A 60 5.55 -4.92 -11.26
C ARG A 60 4.50 -5.06 -10.17
N ILE A 61 4.84 -5.75 -9.10
CA ILE A 61 3.95 -5.83 -7.94
C ILE A 61 4.26 -4.65 -7.03
N LEU A 62 3.27 -3.77 -6.84
CA LEU A 62 3.29 -2.75 -5.82
C LEU A 62 2.87 -3.37 -4.50
N ARG A 63 3.72 -3.21 -3.48
CA ARG A 63 3.43 -3.63 -2.12
C ARG A 63 3.29 -2.41 -1.24
N VAL A 64 2.13 -2.28 -0.61
CA VAL A 64 1.81 -1.22 0.35
C VAL A 64 1.60 -1.87 1.71
N VAL A 65 2.37 -1.45 2.70
CA VAL A 65 2.18 -1.89 4.09
C VAL A 65 1.45 -0.78 4.84
N CYS A 66 0.19 -1.04 5.17
CA CYS A 66 -0.61 -0.17 6.00
C CYS A 66 -0.66 -0.74 7.42
N PHE A 67 -0.39 0.11 8.40
CA PHE A 67 -0.73 -0.14 9.78
C PHE A 67 -2.14 0.39 9.99
N GLU A 68 -3.07 -0.50 10.32
CA GLU A 68 -4.43 -0.14 10.69
C GLU A 68 -4.59 -0.50 12.16
N ASP A 69 -4.75 0.53 12.97
CA ASP A 69 -5.12 0.41 14.38
C ASP A 69 -6.59 0.83 14.57
N ARG A 70 -7.13 0.59 15.77
CA ARG A 70 -8.48 1.01 16.16
C ARG A 70 -8.72 2.52 15.97
N HIS A 71 -7.66 3.33 15.94
CA HIS A 71 -7.72 4.79 15.90
C HIS A 71 -7.12 5.43 14.64
N GLU A 72 -6.23 4.75 13.91
CA GLU A 72 -5.50 5.38 12.80
C GLU A 72 -5.11 4.39 11.70
N ARG A 73 -5.07 4.89 10.45
CA ARG A 73 -4.47 4.20 9.30
C ARG A 73 -3.19 4.91 8.89
N ARG A 74 -2.06 4.22 9.01
CA ARG A 74 -0.74 4.76 8.68
C ARG A 74 -0.04 3.90 7.65
N ILE A 75 0.32 4.48 6.51
CA ILE A 75 1.16 3.80 5.55
C ILE A 75 2.60 3.81 6.07
N ILE A 76 3.10 2.62 6.37
CA ILE A 76 4.45 2.41 6.91
C ILE A 76 5.47 2.47 5.79
N THR A 77 5.25 1.68 4.74
CA THR A 77 6.19 1.59 3.62
C THR A 77 5.47 1.19 2.34
N ILE A 78 6.02 1.66 1.22
CA ILE A 78 5.52 1.38 -0.12
C ILE A 78 6.73 1.07 -0.99
N PHE A 79 6.71 -0.05 -1.70
CA PHE A 79 7.79 -0.37 -2.62
C PHE A 79 7.31 -1.30 -3.73
N PHE A 80 7.97 -1.19 -4.89
CA PHE A 80 7.80 -2.14 -5.98
C PHE A 80 8.66 -3.36 -5.71
N ASP A 81 7.99 -4.49 -5.55
CA ASP A 81 8.66 -5.78 -5.53
C ASP A 81 8.84 -6.27 -6.97
N ARG A 82 10.09 -6.19 -7.44
CA ARG A 82 10.49 -6.64 -8.79
C ARG A 82 10.54 -8.16 -8.94
N ASN A 83 10.47 -8.91 -7.84
CA ASN A 83 10.61 -10.37 -7.81
C ASN A 83 9.42 -11.07 -7.12
N ALA A 84 8.41 -10.34 -6.65
CA ALA A 84 7.23 -10.91 -6.04
C ALA A 84 6.51 -11.76 -7.08
N ARG A 85 6.70 -13.07 -6.97
CA ARG A 85 5.89 -14.06 -7.66
C ARG A 85 4.56 -14.12 -6.93
N ARG A 86 3.47 -13.90 -7.67
CA ARG A 86 2.13 -14.29 -7.20
C ARG A 86 2.20 -15.77 -6.79
N PRO A 87 1.77 -16.14 -5.57
CA PRO A 87 1.60 -17.55 -5.25
C PRO A 87 0.57 -18.12 -6.26
N ARG A 88 0.93 -19.21 -6.91
CA ARG A 88 0.17 -19.85 -7.98
C ARG A 88 -0.63 -21.02 -7.41
#